data_AF-A0AAV2LKG4-F1
#
_entry.id   AF-A0AAV2LKG4-F1
#
_cell.length_a   1.000
_cell.length_b   1.000
_cell.length_c   1.000
_cell.angle_alpha   90.00
_cell.angle_beta   90.00
_cell.angle_gamma   90.00
#
_symmetry.space_group_name_H-M   'P 1'
#
loop_
_entity.id
_entity.type
_entity.pdbx_description
1 polymer ?
#
loop_
_entity_poly.entity_id
_entity_poly.type
_entity_poly.pdbx_seq_one_letter_code
_entity_poly.pdbx_strand_id
1 'polypeptide(L)'
;MLGSKASLDACGVCKGDNSSCKFFKGQYTLQHRANEYYSMVTVPAGSRSIRIQEKEVSTSYLAARSLKRKYYLTGDWTVDWPGKFHFAGAVFDYQRSFNKPESLYAAGPTNETLVFEVSRESVECSVLSTNDNPL
;
A
#
# COMPACT_ATOMS: atom_id res chain seq x y z
N MET A 1 7.98 33.04 11.51
CA MET A 1 7.09 31.86 11.48
C MET A 1 5.88 32.19 10.62
N LEU A 2 5.86 31.73 9.36
CA LEU A 2 4.74 31.98 8.43
C LEU A 2 3.64 30.95 8.71
N GLY A 3 2.65 31.36 9.51
CA GLY A 3 1.46 30.58 9.84
C GLY A 3 0.43 30.62 8.71
N SER A 4 0.65 29.83 7.66
CA SER A 4 -0.41 29.52 6.70
C SER A 4 -1.22 28.35 7.25
N LYS A 5 -2.53 28.55 7.52
CA LYS A 5 -3.49 27.47 7.87
C LYS A 5 -3.89 26.63 6.65
N ALA A 6 -3.04 26.54 5.64
CA ALA A 6 -3.37 25.82 4.41
C ALA A 6 -3.07 24.34 4.59
N SER A 7 -4.13 23.52 4.62
CA SER A 7 -4.03 22.06 4.61
C SER A 7 -3.90 21.54 3.18
N LEU A 8 -3.19 20.42 3.03
CA LEU A 8 -3.22 19.63 1.81
C LEU A 8 -4.58 18.94 1.68
N ASP A 9 -5.06 18.83 0.45
CA ASP A 9 -6.18 17.96 0.11
C ASP A 9 -5.72 16.48 0.05
N ALA A 10 -6.63 15.55 -0.20
CA ALA A 10 -6.32 14.11 -0.27
C ALA A 10 -5.40 13.74 -1.45
N CYS A 11 -5.33 14.59 -2.47
CA CYS A 11 -4.45 14.45 -3.63
C CYS A 11 -3.05 15.05 -3.37
N GLY A 12 -2.86 15.76 -2.24
CA GLY A 12 -1.61 16.43 -1.91
C GLY A 12 -1.47 17.84 -2.51
N VAL A 13 -2.58 18.48 -2.89
CA VAL A 13 -2.63 19.87 -3.37
C VAL A 13 -3.00 20.81 -2.22
N CYS A 14 -2.22 21.88 -2.03
CA CYS A 14 -2.48 22.86 -0.98
C CYS A 14 -3.75 23.66 -1.29
N LYS A 15 -4.74 23.63 -0.40
CA LYS A 15 -6.10 24.18 -0.65
C LYS A 15 -6.78 23.58 -1.90
N GLY A 16 -6.43 22.34 -2.25
CA GLY A 16 -7.12 21.62 -3.33
C GLY A 16 -8.53 21.19 -2.94
N ASP A 17 -9.29 20.73 -3.93
CA ASP A 17 -10.70 20.31 -3.83
C ASP A 17 -10.89 18.79 -4.03
N ASN A 18 -9.80 18.01 -3.98
CA ASN A 18 -9.76 16.57 -4.26
C ASN A 18 -10.09 16.16 -5.71
N SER A 19 -10.15 17.09 -6.67
CA SER A 19 -10.50 16.78 -8.07
C SER A 19 -9.33 16.24 -8.92
N SER A 20 -8.09 16.43 -8.45
CA SER A 20 -6.86 16.11 -9.20
C SER A 20 -6.42 14.64 -9.10
N CYS A 21 -7.11 13.82 -8.31
CA CYS A 21 -6.78 12.41 -8.11
C CYS A 21 -8.01 11.50 -8.20
N LYS A 22 -7.77 10.20 -8.41
CA LYS A 22 -8.80 9.16 -8.37
C LYS A 22 -8.59 8.26 -7.17
N PHE A 23 -9.71 7.94 -6.54
CA PHE A 23 -9.78 7.03 -5.41
C PHE A 23 -10.02 5.64 -5.95
N PHE A 24 -9.09 4.72 -5.71
CA PHE A 24 -9.24 3.32 -6.09
C PHE A 24 -9.44 2.48 -4.84
N LYS A 25 -10.53 1.73 -4.80
CA LYS A 25 -10.81 0.76 -3.75
C LYS A 25 -11.12 -0.58 -4.40
N GLY A 26 -10.46 -1.62 -3.93
CA GLY A 26 -10.62 -2.97 -4.42
C GLY A 26 -10.57 -3.98 -3.28
N GLN A 27 -11.13 -5.15 -3.52
CA GLN A 27 -11.05 -6.25 -2.57
C GLN A 27 -10.48 -7.46 -3.30
N TYR A 28 -9.47 -8.07 -2.70
CA TYR A 28 -8.88 -9.31 -3.15
C TYR A 28 -9.47 -10.46 -2.32
N THR A 29 -10.29 -11.31 -2.94
CA THR A 29 -10.99 -12.41 -2.25
C THR A 29 -10.57 -13.80 -2.72
N LEU A 30 -9.53 -13.88 -3.55
CA LEU A 30 -9.06 -15.15 -4.06
C LEU A 30 -8.34 -15.91 -2.95
N GLN A 31 -8.84 -17.10 -2.63
CA GLN A 31 -8.14 -18.05 -1.77
C GLN A 31 -7.21 -18.90 -2.61
N HIS A 32 -5.93 -18.89 -2.24
CA HIS A 32 -4.92 -19.67 -2.91
C HIS A 32 -4.58 -20.94 -2.13
N ARG A 33 -4.40 -22.04 -2.87
CA ARG A 33 -4.12 -23.35 -2.27
C ARG A 33 -2.63 -23.62 -2.09
N ALA A 34 -1.77 -22.94 -2.85
CA ALA A 34 -0.33 -23.10 -2.74
C ALA A 34 0.27 -22.05 -1.79
N ASN A 35 1.39 -22.41 -1.14
CA ASN A 35 2.14 -21.50 -0.28
C ASN A 35 3.06 -20.62 -1.15
N GLU A 36 2.47 -19.67 -1.85
CA GLU A 36 3.16 -18.74 -2.73
C GLU A 36 2.65 -17.31 -2.51
N TYR A 37 3.41 -16.30 -2.94
CA TYR A 37 2.94 -14.91 -2.93
C TYR A 37 2.19 -14.59 -4.22
N TYR A 38 0.97 -14.07 -4.07
CA TYR A 38 0.08 -13.72 -5.17
C TYR A 38 -0.07 -12.22 -5.28
N SER A 39 0.23 -11.67 -6.46
CA SER A 39 0.06 -10.24 -6.72
C SER A 39 -1.42 -9.84 -6.65
N MET A 40 -1.74 -8.88 -5.78
CA MET A 40 -3.10 -8.38 -5.57
C MET A 40 -3.34 -7.08 -6.32
N VAL A 41 -2.41 -6.12 -6.19
CA VAL A 41 -2.54 -4.79 -6.76
C VAL A 41 -1.18 -4.26 -7.17
N THR A 42 -1.14 -3.61 -8.33
CA THR A 42 0.01 -2.84 -8.80
C THR A 42 -0.33 -1.35 -8.64
N VAL A 43 0.48 -0.64 -7.86
CA VAL A 43 0.30 0.77 -7.55
C VAL A 43 1.36 1.57 -8.29
N PRO A 44 0.98 2.44 -9.24
CA PRO A 44 1.94 3.21 -10.02
C PRO A 44 2.68 4.25 -9.15
N ALA A 45 3.83 4.69 -9.64
CA ALA A 45 4.52 5.86 -9.11
C ALA A 45 3.57 7.07 -9.04
N GLY A 46 3.79 7.96 -8.08
CA GLY A 46 2.95 9.12 -7.80
C GLY A 46 1.78 8.84 -6.85
N SER A 47 1.47 7.58 -6.57
CA SER A 47 0.33 7.21 -5.72
C SER A 47 0.53 7.61 -4.26
N ARG A 48 -0.56 8.02 -3.61
CA ARG A 48 -0.61 8.55 -2.24
C ARG A 48 -1.60 7.76 -1.39
N SER A 49 -1.56 7.96 -0.08
CA SER A 49 -2.53 7.38 0.86
C SER A 49 -2.84 5.91 0.58
N ILE A 50 -1.79 5.12 0.37
CA ILE A 50 -1.84 3.69 0.11
C ILE A 50 -2.20 3.01 1.42
N ARG A 51 -3.26 2.21 1.44
CA ARG A 51 -3.69 1.42 2.59
C ARG A 51 -4.10 0.02 2.16
N ILE A 52 -3.33 -0.96 2.58
CA ILE A 52 -3.61 -2.36 2.37
C ILE A 52 -3.88 -2.98 3.73
N GLN A 53 -4.97 -3.70 3.86
CA GLN A 53 -5.39 -4.27 5.13
C GLN A 53 -6.05 -5.61 4.90
N GLU A 54 -5.66 -6.61 5.68
CA GLU A 54 -6.43 -7.84 5.74
C GLU A 54 -7.87 -7.56 6.21
N LYS A 55 -8.83 -8.31 5.66
CA LYS A 55 -10.23 -8.15 6.05
C LYS A 55 -10.50 -8.76 7.43
N GLU A 56 -9.92 -9.92 7.66
CA GLU A 56 -10.02 -10.71 8.89
C GLU A 56 -8.61 -11.07 9.34
N VAL A 57 -8.44 -11.34 10.63
CA VAL A 57 -7.15 -11.81 11.15
C VAL A 57 -6.80 -13.13 10.48
N SER A 58 -5.66 -13.16 9.80
CA SER A 58 -5.25 -14.31 9.01
C SER A 58 -3.81 -14.73 9.32
N THR A 59 -3.41 -15.91 8.83
CA THR A 59 -2.02 -16.38 8.89
C THR A 59 -1.21 -15.97 7.67
N SER A 60 -1.78 -15.13 6.79
CA SER A 60 -1.11 -14.60 5.61
C SER A 60 -0.11 -13.51 5.98
N TYR A 61 0.69 -13.15 4.98
CA TYR A 61 1.67 -12.09 5.07
C TYR A 61 1.53 -11.18 3.86
N LEU A 62 1.44 -9.87 4.11
CA LEU A 62 1.55 -8.83 3.11
C LEU A 62 3.00 -8.64 2.69
N ALA A 63 3.23 -8.71 1.38
CA ALA A 63 4.51 -8.42 0.76
C ALA A 63 4.44 -7.16 -0.09
N ALA A 64 5.55 -6.42 -0.17
CA ALA A 64 5.70 -5.30 -1.09
C ALA A 64 7.01 -5.43 -1.86
N ARG A 65 6.93 -5.29 -3.19
CA ARG A 65 8.10 -5.35 -4.07
C ARG A 65 8.03 -4.36 -5.22
N SER A 66 9.17 -4.09 -5.85
CA SER A 66 9.21 -3.36 -7.12
C SER A 66 8.83 -4.25 -8.31
N LEU A 67 8.61 -3.64 -9.48
CA LEU A 67 8.46 -4.36 -10.75
C LEU A 67 9.70 -5.21 -11.11
N LYS A 68 10.88 -4.85 -10.60
CA LYS A 68 12.13 -5.60 -10.79
C LYS A 68 12.29 -6.75 -9.80
N ARG A 69 11.23 -7.13 -9.07
CA ARG A 69 11.22 -8.19 -8.04
C ARG A 69 12.19 -7.96 -6.88
N LYS A 70 12.49 -6.70 -6.56
CA LYS A 70 13.17 -6.35 -5.31
C LYS A 70 12.13 -6.25 -4.19
N TYR A 71 12.20 -7.11 -3.19
CA TYR A 71 11.32 -7.04 -2.01
C TYR A 71 11.76 -5.92 -1.07
N TYR A 72 10.77 -5.20 -0.54
CA TYR A 72 10.93 -4.12 0.43
C TYR A 72 10.29 -4.45 1.78
N LEU A 73 9.25 -5.29 1.76
CA LEU A 73 8.57 -5.81 2.93
C LEU A 73 8.21 -7.26 2.66
N THR A 74 8.51 -8.13 3.62
CA THR A 74 8.12 -9.54 3.73
C THR A 74 8.18 -10.25 2.38
N GLY A 75 9.33 -10.83 2.08
CA GLY A 75 9.61 -11.50 0.81
C GLY A 75 10.80 -12.45 0.96
N ASP A 76 11.10 -13.20 -0.11
CA ASP A 76 12.22 -14.15 -0.13
C ASP A 76 12.25 -15.11 1.08
N TRP A 77 11.07 -15.61 1.47
CA TRP A 77 10.88 -16.53 2.62
C TRP A 77 11.14 -15.92 4.00
N THR A 78 11.31 -14.61 4.09
CA THR A 78 11.48 -13.87 5.35
C THR A 78 10.24 -13.04 5.67
N VAL A 79 9.91 -12.98 6.96
CA VAL A 79 8.82 -12.17 7.50
C VAL A 79 9.42 -11.03 8.31
N ASP A 80 9.07 -9.80 7.95
CA ASP A 80 9.51 -8.62 8.67
C ASP A 80 8.70 -8.38 9.95
N TRP A 81 9.32 -7.72 10.93
CA TRP A 81 8.64 -7.26 12.15
C TRP A 81 7.82 -5.98 11.88
N PRO A 82 6.75 -5.73 12.65
CA PRO A 82 6.00 -4.48 12.59
C PRO A 82 6.92 -3.27 12.79
N GLY A 83 6.72 -2.23 11.98
CA GLY A 83 7.58 -1.05 12.02
C GLY A 83 7.42 -0.14 10.81
N LYS A 84 8.33 0.84 10.72
CA LYS A 84 8.37 1.80 9.63
C LYS A 84 9.44 1.42 8.62
N PHE A 85 9.03 1.26 7.37
CA PHE A 85 9.89 0.87 6.25
C PHE A 85 10.00 2.04 5.28
N HIS A 86 11.23 2.33 4.84
CA HIS A 86 11.52 3.43 3.94
C HIS A 86 11.86 2.88 2.56
N PHE A 87 10.91 2.97 1.62
CA PHE A 87 11.09 2.51 0.24
C PHE A 87 10.17 3.27 -0.72
N ALA A 88 10.46 3.22 -2.03
CA ALA A 88 9.70 3.93 -3.06
C ALA A 88 9.49 5.43 -2.75
N GLY A 89 10.43 6.09 -2.07
CA GLY A 89 10.32 7.50 -1.70
C GLY A 89 9.28 7.82 -0.61
N ALA A 90 8.68 6.80 0.00
CA ALA A 90 7.66 6.94 1.04
C ALA A 90 8.03 6.17 2.31
N VAL A 91 7.33 6.49 3.40
CA VAL A 91 7.40 5.73 4.65
C VAL A 91 6.15 4.88 4.75
N PHE A 92 6.35 3.57 4.82
CA PHE A 92 5.32 2.58 5.02
C PHE A 92 5.29 2.15 6.48
N ASP A 93 4.15 2.34 7.14
CA ASP A 93 3.86 1.85 8.47
C ASP A 93 3.21 0.47 8.34
N TYR A 94 3.97 -0.57 8.69
CA TYR A 94 3.55 -1.95 8.66
C TYR A 94 3.16 -2.38 10.08
N GLN A 95 1.91 -2.78 10.25
CA GLN A 95 1.34 -3.15 11.54
C GLN A 95 0.79 -4.56 11.47
N ARG A 96 1.20 -5.38 12.43
CA ARG A 96 0.68 -6.72 12.63
C ARG A 96 0.59 -7.00 14.12
N SER A 97 -0.57 -7.47 14.59
CA SER A 97 -0.74 -7.94 15.96
C SER A 97 -1.59 -9.20 15.96
N PHE A 98 -1.51 -10.00 17.03
CA PHE A 98 -2.22 -11.29 17.14
C PHE A 98 -3.76 -11.16 17.09
N ASN A 99 -4.28 -9.97 17.37
CA ASN A 99 -5.71 -9.68 17.50
C ASN A 99 -6.22 -8.62 16.53
N LYS A 100 -5.40 -8.16 15.58
CA LYS A 100 -5.81 -7.19 14.57
C LYS A 100 -5.36 -7.66 13.19
N PRO A 101 -6.16 -7.37 12.14
CA PRO A 101 -5.75 -7.66 10.78
C PRO A 101 -4.43 -6.98 10.45
N GLU A 102 -3.58 -7.65 9.68
CA GLU A 102 -2.35 -7.05 9.19
C GLU A 102 -2.66 -5.85 8.31
N SER A 103 -1.84 -4.80 8.41
CA SER A 103 -2.03 -3.58 7.64
C SER A 103 -0.73 -2.94 7.24
N LEU A 104 -0.77 -2.26 6.10
CA LEU A 104 0.33 -1.51 5.54
C LEU A 104 -0.22 -0.16 5.04
N TYR A 105 0.34 0.93 5.57
CA TYR A 105 -0.09 2.28 5.23
C TYR A 105 1.08 3.16 4.80
N ALA A 106 0.91 3.94 3.74
CA ALA A 106 1.83 5.01 3.39
C ALA A 106 1.07 6.26 2.93
N ALA A 107 1.49 7.42 3.44
CA ALA A 107 0.98 8.71 2.97
C ALA A 107 1.42 9.02 1.51
N GLY A 108 2.59 8.51 1.09
CA GLY A 108 3.15 8.78 -0.23
C GLY A 108 3.67 10.22 -0.40
N PRO A 109 3.89 10.68 -1.64
CA PRO A 109 3.73 9.94 -2.89
C PRO A 109 4.83 8.88 -3.06
N THR A 110 4.52 7.79 -3.78
CA THR A 110 5.55 6.85 -4.23
C THR A 110 6.34 7.43 -5.41
N ASN A 111 7.62 7.09 -5.55
CA ASN A 111 8.44 7.49 -6.69
C ASN A 111 8.69 6.34 -7.69
N GLU A 112 8.24 5.13 -7.38
CA GLU A 112 8.29 3.95 -8.24
C GLU A 112 6.99 3.15 -8.15
N THR A 113 6.76 2.29 -9.15
CA THR A 113 5.63 1.36 -9.17
C THR A 113 5.89 0.19 -8.23
N LEU A 114 4.94 -0.05 -7.34
CA LEU A 114 4.97 -1.13 -6.35
C LEU A 114 3.95 -2.21 -6.69
N VAL A 115 4.31 -3.45 -6.42
CA VAL A 115 3.40 -4.59 -6.47
C VAL A 115 3.24 -5.11 -5.05
N PHE A 116 1.98 -5.24 -4.62
CA PHE A 116 1.65 -5.80 -3.32
C PHE A 116 1.12 -7.22 -3.50
N GLU A 117 1.61 -8.13 -2.66
CA GLU A 117 1.31 -9.56 -2.74
C GLU A 117 0.82 -10.08 -1.40
N VAL A 118 0.10 -11.21 -1.43
CA VAL A 118 -0.38 -11.92 -0.24
C VAL A 118 -0.11 -13.41 -0.38
N SER A 119 0.17 -14.09 0.73
CA SER A 119 0.52 -15.50 0.71
C SER A 119 -0.66 -16.49 0.65
N ARG A 120 -1.86 -16.19 1.18
CA ARG A 120 -2.96 -17.19 1.28
C ARG A 120 -4.40 -16.64 1.24
N GLU A 121 -4.71 -15.59 1.99
CA GLU A 121 -6.10 -15.21 2.32
C GLU A 121 -6.59 -13.91 1.67
N SER A 122 -7.85 -13.58 1.94
CA SER A 122 -8.55 -12.39 1.46
C SER A 122 -8.05 -11.09 2.10
N VAL A 123 -7.80 -10.06 1.28
CA VAL A 123 -7.27 -8.75 1.68
C VAL A 123 -8.12 -7.63 1.07
N GLU A 124 -8.38 -6.57 1.81
CA GLU A 124 -8.98 -5.34 1.29
C GLU A 124 -7.89 -4.30 0.98
N CYS A 125 -7.91 -3.75 -0.23
CA CYS A 125 -6.92 -2.77 -0.68
C CYS A 125 -7.61 -1.44 -1.01
N SER A 126 -7.11 -0.36 -0.46
CA SER A 126 -7.54 1.01 -0.77
C SER A 126 -6.33 1.87 -1.10
N VAL A 127 -6.36 2.55 -2.25
CA VAL A 127 -5.23 3.30 -2.78
C VAL A 127 -5.75 4.61 -3.37
N LEU A 128 -5.16 5.74 -2.99
CA LEU A 128 -5.45 7.02 -3.64
C LEU A 128 -4.39 7.28 -4.70
N SER A 129 -4.74 7.11 -5.97
CA SER A 129 -3.81 7.39 -7.05
C SER A 129 -4.13 8.78 -7.61
N THR A 130 -3.19 9.71 -7.49
CA THR A 130 -3.19 10.91 -8.34
C THR A 130 -3.00 10.40 -9.76
N ASN A 131 -3.98 10.62 -10.65
CA ASN A 131 -3.93 10.08 -12.01
C ASN A 131 -2.60 10.47 -12.67
N ASP A 132 -1.83 9.46 -13.07
CA ASP A 132 -1.43 9.38 -14.47
C ASP A 132 -2.07 8.09 -15.00
N ASN A 133 -3.04 8.28 -15.88
CA ASN A 133 -3.60 7.22 -16.70
C ASN A 133 -2.42 6.57 -17.46
N PRO A 134 -2.12 5.26 -17.31
CA PRO A 134 -1.25 4.63 -18.29
C PRO A 134 -2.07 4.58 -19.58
N LEU A 135 -1.70 5.42 -20.55
CA LEU A 135 -2.06 5.16 -21.94
C LEU A 135 -1.51 3.79 -22.36
#